data_AF-A0A6A4GNB5-F1
#
_entry.id   AF-A0A6A4GNB5-F1
#
_cell.length_a   1.000
_cell.length_b   1.000
_cell.length_c   1.000
_cell.angle_alpha   90.00
_cell.angle_beta   90.00
_cell.angle_gamma   90.00
#
_symmetry.space_group_name_H-M   'P 1'
#
loop_
_entity.id
_entity.type
_entity.pdbx_description
1 polymer ?
#
loop_
_entity_poly.entity_id
_entity_poly.type
_entity_poly.pdbx_seq_one_letter_code
_entity_poly.pdbx_strand_id
1 'polypeptide(L)'
;MQSLLRWGIENSTPQDANTNAPPPTRRSDLNPEIIDLLLGKSDAELMKEAMAIAVDANRSEDDRIDALDNLEMVNLEKLNLWEPLHALLTSGPDSVKAHAVWVIGTALQNNPAAQDAYLKLEPLPTLTSFLSPSSGNSAASSQQIRSKLDSDGWSRLCQALQDPNITVRRKTAFLLNSLLTPNETTTSSSASPIHPNSHAAHLFQPGRASTSALTLEAMTKHNILGTLIDGLTNPLPYGEDGDKEEVDPDFEEKVLREFVCLSILSDFLRQQRPKDRLREWIGKEKMKDSSGLAERWSVSGGELDELVQRVKS
;
A
#
# COMPACT_ATOMS: atom_id res chain seq x y z
N MET A 1 20.21 -9.46 27.05
CA MET A 1 19.31 -9.04 28.14
C MET A 1 19.83 -9.38 29.53
N GLN A 2 20.32 -10.60 29.80
CA GLN A 2 20.86 -10.97 31.13
C GLN A 2 22.10 -10.17 31.56
N SER A 3 22.93 -9.71 30.63
CA SER A 3 24.10 -8.87 30.88
C SER A 3 23.76 -7.46 31.37
N LEU A 4 22.68 -6.86 30.85
CA LEU A 4 22.17 -5.56 31.30
C LEU A 4 21.48 -5.65 32.67
N LEU A 5 20.74 -6.73 32.92
CA LEU A 5 20.15 -6.99 34.23
C LEU A 5 21.21 -7.21 35.30
N ARG A 6 22.26 -7.98 34.98
CA ARG A 6 23.39 -8.19 35.89
C ARG A 6 24.13 -6.89 36.18
N TRP A 7 24.43 -6.10 35.15
CA TRP A 7 25.04 -4.78 35.33
C TRP A 7 24.17 -3.84 36.17
N GLY A 8 22.86 -3.83 35.94
CA GLY A 8 21.90 -3.04 36.71
C GLY A 8 21.83 -3.45 38.18
N ILE A 9 21.90 -4.75 38.49
CA ILE A 9 21.94 -5.26 39.87
C ILE A 9 23.28 -4.93 40.54
N GLU A 10 24.39 -5.06 39.83
CA GLU A 10 25.75 -4.77 40.34
C GLU A 10 25.97 -3.28 40.63
N ASN A 11 25.28 -2.39 39.91
CA ASN A 11 25.41 -0.93 40.05
C ASN A 11 24.22 -0.27 40.77
N SER A 12 23.25 -1.06 41.24
CA SER A 12 22.20 -0.58 42.13
C SER A 12 22.65 -0.77 43.58
N THR A 13 22.83 0.33 44.31
CA THR A 13 23.19 0.29 45.72
C THR A 13 22.13 -0.47 46.53
N PRO A 14 22.51 -1.45 47.38
CA PRO A 14 21.59 -2.08 48.31
C PRO A 14 21.00 -1.01 49.23
N GLN A 15 19.68 -0.93 49.26
CA GLN A 15 18.94 -0.02 50.12
C GLN A 15 19.03 -0.53 51.56
N ASP A 16 20.11 -0.18 52.26
CA ASP A 16 20.19 -0.36 53.70
C ASP A 16 19.02 0.39 54.35
N ALA A 17 18.35 -0.32 55.25
CA ALA A 17 17.13 0.08 55.94
C ALA A 17 17.35 1.29 56.89
N ASN A 18 17.50 2.48 56.32
CA ASN A 18 17.37 3.73 57.06
C ASN A 18 16.44 4.69 56.29
N THR A 19 15.24 4.88 56.81
CA THR A 19 14.08 5.58 56.22
C THR A 19 14.24 7.10 56.09
N ASN A 20 15.46 7.64 55.98
CA ASN A 20 15.73 9.07 55.84
C ASN A 20 16.89 9.39 54.87
N ALA A 21 16.98 8.68 53.74
CA ALA A 21 17.85 9.13 52.65
C ALA A 21 17.13 10.24 51.86
N PRO A 22 17.73 11.43 51.68
CA PRO A 22 17.17 12.45 50.80
C PRO A 22 17.06 11.88 49.38
N PRO A 23 16.02 12.29 48.61
CA PRO A 23 15.84 11.80 47.25
C PRO A 23 17.13 11.98 46.44
N PRO A 24 17.47 11.04 45.53
CA PRO A 24 18.71 11.12 44.77
C PRO A 24 18.79 12.48 44.09
N THR A 25 19.78 13.27 44.50
CA THR A 25 20.04 14.58 43.91
C THR A 25 20.37 14.37 42.44
N ARG A 26 19.65 15.07 41.54
CA ARG A 26 20.02 15.08 40.12
C ARG A 26 21.49 15.49 40.03
N ARG A 27 22.31 14.62 39.42
CA ARG A 27 23.71 14.88 39.12
C ARG A 27 23.82 16.18 38.33
N SER A 28 24.29 17.24 38.98
CA SER A 28 24.43 18.59 38.42
C SER A 28 25.65 18.74 37.49
N ASP A 29 26.46 17.69 37.37
CA ASP A 29 27.64 17.57 36.52
C ASP A 29 27.32 17.12 35.09
N LEU A 30 26.12 16.59 34.83
CA LEU A 30 25.64 16.25 33.50
C LEU A 30 24.94 17.47 32.88
N ASN A 31 25.73 18.42 32.39
CA ASN A 31 25.22 19.54 31.61
C ASN A 31 24.61 18.99 30.29
N PRO A 32 23.48 19.52 29.79
CA PRO A 32 22.85 19.04 28.55
C PRO A 32 23.83 18.97 27.36
N GLU A 33 24.76 19.93 27.27
CA GLU A 33 25.82 19.94 26.25
C GLU A 33 26.75 18.71 26.31
N ILE A 34 27.04 18.16 27.49
CA ILE A 34 27.87 16.95 27.64
C ILE A 34 27.06 15.71 27.25
N ILE A 35 25.76 15.71 27.54
CA ILE A 35 24.85 14.64 27.15
C ILE A 35 24.71 14.63 25.61
N ASP A 36 24.54 15.78 24.98
CA ASP A 36 24.45 15.92 23.52
C ASP A 36 25.77 15.58 22.84
N LEU A 37 26.91 15.92 23.46
CA LEU A 37 28.24 15.53 22.96
C LEU A 37 28.46 14.00 23.03
N LEU A 38 27.88 13.33 24.02
CA LEU A 38 28.04 11.88 24.23
C LEU A 38 27.03 11.06 23.39
N LEU A 39 25.80 11.55 23.25
CA LEU A 39 24.69 10.85 22.57
C LEU A 39 24.50 11.28 21.11
N GLY A 40 25.06 12.41 20.71
CA GLY A 40 24.85 12.99 19.39
C GLY A 40 23.47 13.64 19.24
N LYS A 41 23.13 14.06 18.02
CA LYS A 41 21.80 14.57 17.68
C LYS A 41 20.75 13.47 17.84
N SER A 42 19.55 13.87 18.25
CA SER A 42 18.43 12.92 18.29
C SER A 42 18.00 12.50 16.88
N ASP A 43 17.45 11.29 16.73
CA ASP A 43 16.87 10.82 15.47
C ASP A 43 15.83 11.81 14.90
N ALA A 44 15.05 12.46 15.78
CA ALA A 44 14.07 13.46 15.40
C ALA A 44 14.68 14.72 14.77
N GLU A 45 15.87 15.14 15.23
CA GLU A 45 16.59 16.28 14.64
C GLU A 45 17.22 15.89 13.31
N LEU A 46 17.83 14.70 13.24
CA LEU A 46 18.37 14.16 11.99
C LEU A 46 17.30 14.05 10.90
N MET A 47 16.10 13.61 11.24
CA MET A 47 14.97 13.54 10.32
C MET A 47 14.51 14.91 9.82
N LYS A 48 14.52 15.93 10.67
CA LYS A 48 14.17 17.30 10.26
C LYS A 48 15.22 17.90 9.35
N GLU A 49 16.50 17.63 9.62
CA GLU A 49 17.62 18.04 8.76
C GLU A 49 17.55 17.34 7.40
N ALA A 50 17.31 16.03 7.38
CA ALA A 50 17.10 15.26 6.16
C ALA A 50 15.90 15.80 5.35
N MET A 51 14.77 16.09 6.01
CA MET A 51 13.64 16.73 5.33
C MET A 51 14.00 18.09 4.73
N ALA A 52 14.75 18.92 5.47
CA ALA A 52 15.18 20.23 4.98
C ALA A 52 16.06 20.12 3.73
N ILE A 53 16.93 19.10 3.66
CA ILE A 53 17.75 18.81 2.48
C ILE A 53 16.86 18.35 1.32
N ALA A 54 15.94 17.41 1.56
CA ALA A 54 15.08 16.83 0.52
C ALA A 54 14.21 17.88 -0.20
N VAL A 55 13.72 18.89 0.52
CA VAL A 55 12.89 19.98 -0.04
C VAL A 55 13.68 21.13 -0.67
N ASP A 56 14.99 21.21 -0.43
CA ASP A 56 15.81 22.31 -0.95
C ASP A 56 16.10 22.12 -2.44
N ALA A 57 15.44 22.93 -3.28
CA ALA A 57 15.63 22.90 -4.73
C ALA A 57 17.02 23.37 -5.19
N ASN A 58 17.85 23.94 -4.30
CA ASN A 58 19.24 24.31 -4.61
C ASN A 58 20.22 23.16 -4.43
N ARG A 59 19.77 22.02 -3.85
CA ARG A 59 20.57 20.80 -3.71
C ARG A 59 20.48 19.95 -4.97
N SER A 60 21.51 19.12 -5.19
CA SER A 60 21.50 18.13 -6.27
C SER A 60 20.35 17.14 -6.06
N GLU A 61 19.88 16.50 -7.14
CA GLU A 61 18.88 15.43 -7.01
C GLU A 61 19.40 14.29 -6.14
N ASP A 62 20.68 13.92 -6.30
CA ASP A 62 21.33 12.87 -5.50
C ASP A 62 21.35 13.21 -4.00
N ASP A 63 21.76 14.43 -3.61
CA ASP A 63 21.75 14.86 -2.20
C ASP A 63 20.33 14.79 -1.59
N ARG A 64 19.32 15.11 -2.41
CA ARG A 64 17.91 15.11 -1.99
C ARG A 64 17.38 13.69 -1.86
N ILE A 65 17.80 12.78 -2.73
CA ILE A 65 17.46 11.36 -2.69
C ILE A 65 18.11 10.69 -1.48
N ASP A 66 19.41 10.90 -1.26
CA ASP A 66 20.13 10.39 -0.08
C ASP A 66 19.46 10.87 1.21
N ALA A 67 18.98 12.12 1.22
CA ALA A 67 18.24 12.65 2.37
C ALA A 67 16.87 11.97 2.55
N LEU A 68 16.18 11.59 1.49
CA LEU A 68 14.92 10.84 1.56
C LEU A 68 15.13 9.41 2.08
N ASP A 69 16.21 8.74 1.70
CA ASP A 69 16.54 7.39 2.18
C ASP A 69 16.74 7.37 3.71
N ASN A 70 17.30 8.45 4.26
CA ASN A 70 17.43 8.63 5.72
C ASN A 70 16.06 8.75 6.45
N LEU A 71 14.95 8.86 5.73
CA LEU A 71 13.59 8.92 6.28
C LEU A 71 12.83 7.58 6.19
N GLU A 72 13.40 6.53 5.58
CA GLU A 72 12.68 5.29 5.26
C GLU A 72 12.26 4.46 6.50
N MET A 73 12.97 4.59 7.62
CA MET A 73 12.83 3.68 8.78
C MET A 73 12.02 4.20 9.98
N VAL A 74 11.30 5.32 9.84
CA VAL A 74 10.93 6.16 11.01
C VAL A 74 9.46 6.62 11.04
N ASN A 75 8.96 6.96 12.23
CA ASN A 75 7.58 7.39 12.43
C ASN A 75 7.38 8.88 12.07
N LEU A 76 6.84 9.12 10.88
CA LEU A 76 6.65 10.46 10.28
C LEU A 76 5.60 11.34 10.98
N GLU A 77 4.62 10.73 11.69
CA GLU A 77 3.49 11.47 12.28
C GLU A 77 3.92 12.40 13.42
N LYS A 78 4.86 11.95 14.25
CA LYS A 78 5.30 12.72 15.43
C LYS A 78 6.10 13.98 15.08
N LEU A 79 6.51 14.12 13.82
CA LEU A 79 7.44 15.16 13.35
C LEU A 79 6.84 16.08 12.29
N ASN A 80 5.54 15.98 12.01
CA ASN A 80 4.83 16.78 11.00
C ASN A 80 5.47 16.73 9.60
N LEU A 81 6.03 15.56 9.22
CA LEU A 81 6.76 15.40 7.96
C LEU A 81 5.85 15.02 6.76
N TRP A 82 4.57 14.76 7.00
CA TRP A 82 3.62 14.39 5.95
C TRP A 82 3.40 15.49 4.90
N GLU A 83 3.26 16.74 5.33
CA GLU A 83 3.06 17.88 4.44
C GLU A 83 4.26 18.11 3.50
N PRO A 84 5.52 18.21 3.99
CA PRO A 84 6.65 18.41 3.09
C PRO A 84 6.89 17.20 2.18
N LEU A 85 6.69 15.97 2.64
CA LEU A 85 6.75 14.78 1.77
C LEU A 85 5.70 14.81 0.67
N HIS A 86 4.45 15.19 1.00
CA HIS A 86 3.40 15.31 0.01
C HIS A 86 3.71 16.41 -1.01
N ALA A 87 4.25 17.55 -0.56
CA ALA A 87 4.63 18.64 -1.44
C ALA A 87 5.64 18.21 -2.50
N LEU A 88 6.63 17.38 -2.13
CA LEU A 88 7.62 16.83 -3.06
C LEU A 88 6.99 16.05 -4.23
N LEU A 89 5.84 15.41 -4.03
CA LEU A 89 5.13 14.69 -5.10
C LEU A 89 4.65 15.62 -6.22
N THR A 90 4.45 16.90 -5.89
CA THR A 90 3.94 17.91 -6.84
C THR A 90 5.02 18.84 -7.37
N SER A 91 6.09 19.09 -6.59
CA SER A 91 7.11 20.10 -6.90
C SER A 91 8.50 19.53 -7.22
N GLY A 92 8.78 18.28 -6.86
CA GLY A 92 10.09 17.65 -7.09
C GLY A 92 10.34 17.28 -8.56
N PRO A 93 11.59 16.98 -8.95
CA PRO A 93 11.89 16.22 -10.16
C PRO A 93 11.42 14.77 -10.01
N ASP A 94 11.28 14.04 -11.13
CA ASP A 94 10.65 12.70 -11.14
C ASP A 94 11.41 11.68 -10.28
N SER A 95 12.74 11.78 -10.23
CA SER A 95 13.62 10.97 -9.37
C SER A 95 13.28 11.15 -7.87
N VAL A 96 13.12 12.40 -7.43
CA VAL A 96 12.76 12.77 -6.05
C VAL A 96 11.30 12.41 -5.76
N LYS A 97 10.37 12.58 -6.71
CA LYS A 97 8.98 12.12 -6.55
C LYS A 97 8.93 10.62 -6.30
N ALA A 98 9.68 9.83 -7.08
CA ALA A 98 9.72 8.38 -6.92
C ALA A 98 10.20 7.96 -5.52
N HIS A 99 11.27 8.58 -5.01
CA HIS A 99 11.76 8.32 -3.66
C HIS A 99 10.80 8.81 -2.57
N ALA A 100 10.15 9.97 -2.76
CA ALA A 100 9.14 10.45 -1.83
C ALA A 100 7.92 9.51 -1.76
N VAL A 101 7.44 8.98 -2.89
CA VAL A 101 6.38 7.96 -2.93
C VAL A 101 6.83 6.70 -2.20
N TRP A 102 8.09 6.28 -2.37
CA TRP A 102 8.65 5.12 -1.66
C TRP A 102 8.65 5.30 -0.15
N VAL A 103 9.19 6.41 0.36
CA VAL A 103 9.22 6.74 1.79
C VAL A 103 7.80 6.79 2.38
N ILE A 104 6.87 7.44 1.68
CA ILE A 104 5.45 7.47 2.07
C ILE A 104 4.89 6.05 2.11
N GLY A 105 5.12 5.24 1.08
CA GLY A 105 4.64 3.86 0.98
C GLY A 105 5.11 2.99 2.16
N THR A 106 6.41 3.04 2.47
CA THR A 106 7.00 2.31 3.59
C THR A 106 6.42 2.75 4.92
N ALA A 107 6.26 4.06 5.15
CA ALA A 107 5.69 4.57 6.39
C ALA A 107 4.20 4.23 6.59
N LEU A 108 3.45 4.07 5.51
CA LEU A 108 2.04 3.68 5.52
C LEU A 108 1.82 2.17 5.69
N GLN A 109 2.82 1.36 5.34
CA GLN A 109 2.71 -0.09 5.32
C GLN A 109 2.39 -0.62 6.72
N ASN A 110 1.30 -1.39 6.84
CA ASN A 110 0.84 -1.98 8.10
C ASN A 110 0.64 -0.97 9.25
N ASN A 111 0.44 0.32 8.95
CA ASN A 111 0.32 1.39 9.94
C ASN A 111 -0.95 2.26 9.76
N PRO A 112 -2.10 1.85 10.33
CA PRO A 112 -3.36 2.57 10.14
C PRO A 112 -3.40 3.97 10.75
N ALA A 113 -2.60 4.26 11.78
CA ALA A 113 -2.47 5.61 12.32
C ALA A 113 -1.81 6.55 11.30
N ALA A 114 -0.71 6.10 10.68
CA ALA A 114 -0.06 6.83 9.59
C ALA A 114 -0.99 7.01 8.37
N GLN A 115 -1.75 5.97 8.01
CA GLN A 115 -2.75 6.05 6.94
C GLN A 115 -3.82 7.10 7.23
N ASP A 116 -4.36 7.13 8.45
CA ASP A 116 -5.33 8.14 8.85
C ASP A 116 -4.74 9.55 8.87
N ALA A 117 -3.50 9.70 9.33
CA ALA A 117 -2.81 10.98 9.35
C ALA A 117 -2.58 11.51 7.92
N TYR A 118 -2.05 10.68 7.03
CA TYR A 118 -1.75 11.07 5.65
C TYR A 118 -3.01 11.32 4.82
N LEU A 119 -4.09 10.56 5.04
CA LEU A 119 -5.36 10.77 4.34
C LEU A 119 -6.01 12.14 4.63
N LYS A 120 -5.62 12.84 5.70
CA LYS A 120 -6.07 14.22 5.97
C LYS A 120 -5.56 15.22 4.92
N LEU A 121 -4.49 14.87 4.19
CA LEU A 121 -3.94 15.68 3.11
C LEU A 121 -4.61 15.42 1.75
N GLU A 122 -5.66 14.60 1.70
CA GLU A 122 -6.34 14.19 0.46
C GLU A 122 -5.36 13.69 -0.63
N PRO A 123 -4.49 12.70 -0.36
CA PRO A 123 -3.36 12.39 -1.24
C PRO A 123 -3.74 11.62 -2.51
N LEU A 124 -4.96 11.07 -2.60
CA LEU A 124 -5.36 10.14 -3.65
C LEU A 124 -5.29 10.75 -5.07
N PRO A 125 -5.78 11.98 -5.34
CA PRO A 125 -5.67 12.58 -6.67
C PRO A 125 -4.21 12.68 -7.13
N THR A 126 -3.33 13.19 -6.26
CA THR A 126 -1.88 13.25 -6.51
C THR A 126 -1.30 11.87 -6.81
N LEU A 127 -1.61 10.86 -5.98
CA LEU A 127 -1.09 9.51 -6.16
C LEU A 127 -1.60 8.85 -7.45
N THR A 128 -2.88 8.99 -7.77
CA THR A 128 -3.46 8.43 -9.00
C THR A 128 -2.94 9.10 -10.26
N SER A 129 -2.47 10.34 -10.18
CA SER A 129 -1.89 11.04 -11.34
C SER A 129 -0.65 10.33 -11.89
N PHE A 130 0.08 9.59 -11.05
CA PHE A 130 1.24 8.78 -11.45
C PHE A 130 0.87 7.50 -12.22
N LEU A 131 -0.41 7.13 -12.27
CA LEU A 131 -0.87 5.94 -12.98
C LEU A 131 -1.18 6.20 -14.47
N SER A 132 -1.13 7.45 -14.91
CA SER A 132 -1.37 7.79 -16.32
C SER A 132 -0.06 7.81 -17.10
N PRO A 133 -0.01 7.20 -18.31
CA PRO A 133 1.15 7.32 -19.18
C PRO A 133 1.36 8.80 -19.53
N SER A 134 2.57 9.29 -19.29
CA SER A 134 2.97 10.70 -19.25
C SER A 134 2.30 11.58 -20.32
N SER A 135 1.26 12.31 -19.93
CA SER A 135 0.73 13.46 -20.67
C SER A 135 -0.08 14.36 -19.76
N GLY A 136 0.55 15.45 -19.31
CA GLY A 136 -0.10 16.74 -19.05
C GLY A 136 -0.98 16.85 -17.78
N ASN A 137 -0.49 17.70 -16.87
CA ASN A 137 -1.19 18.30 -15.73
C ASN A 137 -2.73 18.27 -15.79
N SER A 138 -3.35 17.77 -14.71
CA SER A 138 -4.74 18.05 -14.42
C SER A 138 -4.86 18.41 -12.94
N ALA A 139 -5.00 19.72 -12.68
CA ALA A 139 -5.44 20.24 -11.40
C ALA A 139 -6.97 20.07 -11.32
N ALA A 140 -7.49 19.43 -10.27
CA ALA A 140 -8.92 19.46 -9.96
C ALA A 140 -9.20 19.24 -8.46
N SER A 141 -9.56 20.35 -7.82
CA SER A 141 -10.66 20.58 -6.86
C SER A 141 -11.10 19.47 -5.86
N SER A 142 -10.87 19.82 -4.60
CA SER A 142 -11.61 19.53 -3.36
C SER A 142 -12.98 18.82 -3.46
N GLN A 143 -13.09 17.65 -2.82
CA GLN A 143 -14.12 17.32 -1.79
C GLN A 143 -14.03 15.84 -1.42
N GLN A 144 -13.46 15.55 -0.26
CA GLN A 144 -13.96 14.66 0.80
C GLN A 144 -14.28 13.19 0.48
N ILE A 145 -13.51 12.30 1.12
CA ILE A 145 -13.90 11.01 1.75
C ILE A 145 -13.59 9.77 0.91
N ARG A 146 -12.60 9.00 1.38
CA ARG A 146 -12.55 7.56 1.78
C ARG A 146 -13.54 6.53 1.20
N SER A 147 -14.10 6.86 0.04
CA SER A 147 -14.86 6.09 -0.93
C SER A 147 -14.58 6.67 -2.35
N LYS A 148 -13.49 7.42 -2.51
CA LYS A 148 -13.22 8.29 -3.66
C LYS A 148 -11.82 8.07 -4.24
N LEU A 149 -11.66 6.97 -4.97
CA LEU A 149 -11.26 7.25 -6.35
C LEU A 149 -12.49 7.94 -6.95
N ASP A 150 -12.32 9.18 -7.38
CA ASP A 150 -13.34 9.83 -8.18
C ASP A 150 -13.52 9.06 -9.51
N SER A 151 -14.44 9.51 -10.36
CA SER A 151 -14.58 8.89 -11.68
C SER A 151 -13.27 8.90 -12.47
N ASP A 152 -12.38 9.87 -12.21
CA ASP A 152 -11.08 9.96 -12.86
C ASP A 152 -10.13 8.86 -12.35
N GLY A 153 -9.99 8.69 -11.04
CA GLY A 153 -9.14 7.66 -10.44
C GLY A 153 -9.47 6.24 -10.89
N TRP A 154 -10.76 5.88 -10.99
CA TRP A 154 -11.14 4.55 -11.51
C TRP A 154 -10.82 4.40 -12.99
N SER A 155 -10.96 5.48 -13.76
CA SER A 155 -10.57 5.50 -15.18
C SER A 155 -9.06 5.36 -15.34
N ARG A 156 -8.26 5.95 -14.44
CA ARG A 156 -6.80 5.79 -14.40
C ARG A 156 -6.38 4.36 -14.04
N LEU A 157 -7.09 3.70 -13.12
CA LEU A 157 -6.87 2.26 -12.87
C LEU A 157 -7.21 1.42 -14.12
N CYS A 158 -8.28 1.73 -14.85
CA CYS A 158 -8.56 1.06 -16.13
C CYS A 158 -7.41 1.24 -17.13
N GLN A 159 -6.86 2.46 -17.26
CA GLN A 159 -5.73 2.73 -18.14
C GLN A 159 -4.47 1.97 -17.70
N ALA A 160 -4.21 1.91 -16.39
CA ALA A 160 -3.06 1.21 -15.83
C ALA A 160 -3.11 -0.31 -16.06
N LEU A 161 -4.31 -0.91 -16.22
CA LEU A 161 -4.44 -2.31 -16.66
C LEU A 161 -3.99 -2.54 -18.11
N GLN A 162 -3.86 -1.48 -18.90
CA GLN A 162 -3.43 -1.51 -20.30
C GLN A 162 -2.03 -0.89 -20.49
N ASP A 163 -1.32 -0.61 -19.39
CA ASP A 163 -0.01 0.04 -19.43
C ASP A 163 1.02 -0.81 -20.18
N PRO A 164 1.93 -0.22 -20.98
CA PRO A 164 3.01 -0.97 -21.64
C PRO A 164 3.93 -1.68 -20.63
N ASN A 165 4.09 -1.14 -19.42
CA ASN A 165 4.86 -1.77 -18.36
C ASN A 165 4.02 -2.84 -17.64
N ILE A 166 4.41 -4.10 -17.82
CA ILE A 166 3.73 -5.23 -17.20
C ILE A 166 3.67 -5.15 -15.66
N THR A 167 4.65 -4.50 -15.02
CA THR A 167 4.67 -4.31 -13.58
C THR A 167 3.51 -3.43 -13.10
N VAL A 168 3.14 -2.41 -13.89
CA VAL A 168 2.00 -1.54 -13.60
C VAL A 168 0.70 -2.34 -13.73
N ARG A 169 0.56 -3.14 -14.80
CA ARG A 169 -0.61 -4.01 -15.00
C ARG A 169 -0.79 -4.99 -13.84
N ARG A 170 0.27 -5.71 -13.45
CA ARG A 170 0.30 -6.67 -12.33
C ARG A 170 -0.09 -6.01 -11.00
N LYS A 171 0.51 -4.86 -10.66
CA LYS A 171 0.21 -4.15 -9.40
C LYS A 171 -1.21 -3.61 -9.38
N THR A 172 -1.74 -3.16 -10.52
CA THR A 172 -3.12 -2.69 -10.64
C THR A 172 -4.12 -3.82 -10.45
N ALA A 173 -3.92 -4.97 -11.10
CA ALA A 173 -4.75 -6.17 -10.89
C ALA A 173 -4.68 -6.67 -9.43
N PHE A 174 -3.50 -6.63 -8.81
CA PHE A 174 -3.34 -6.98 -7.39
C PHE A 174 -4.11 -6.02 -6.47
N LEU A 175 -4.09 -4.71 -6.76
CA LEU A 175 -4.83 -3.70 -6.00
C LEU A 175 -6.34 -3.94 -6.09
N LEU A 176 -6.88 -4.21 -7.29
CA LEU A 176 -8.30 -4.49 -7.48
C LEU A 176 -8.75 -5.74 -6.69
N ASN A 177 -7.95 -6.81 -6.74
CA ASN A 177 -8.16 -8.00 -5.91
C ASN A 177 -8.20 -7.68 -4.41
N SER A 178 -7.25 -6.86 -3.95
CA SER A 178 -7.17 -6.44 -2.55
C SER A 178 -8.38 -5.63 -2.13
N LEU A 179 -8.95 -4.82 -3.03
CA LEU A 179 -10.14 -4.02 -2.78
C LEU A 179 -11.44 -4.86 -2.78
N LEU A 180 -11.47 -5.95 -3.54
CA LEU A 180 -12.62 -6.88 -3.59
C LEU A 180 -12.64 -7.87 -2.44
N THR A 181 -11.48 -8.31 -1.96
CA THR A 181 -11.38 -9.32 -0.89
C THR A 181 -11.92 -8.73 0.42
N PRO A 182 -13.00 -9.29 1.00
CA PRO A 182 -13.44 -8.87 2.32
C PRO A 182 -12.35 -9.20 3.33
N ASN A 183 -11.91 -8.22 4.12
CA ASN A 183 -11.08 -8.55 5.28
C ASN A 183 -11.91 -9.42 6.22
N GLU A 184 -11.55 -10.69 6.35
CA GLU A 184 -12.19 -11.58 7.31
C GLU A 184 -12.09 -10.94 8.71
N THR A 185 -13.25 -10.73 9.32
CA THR A 185 -13.38 -10.34 10.70
C THR A 185 -12.69 -11.41 11.56
N THR A 186 -11.50 -11.13 12.07
CA THR A 186 -10.90 -11.97 13.10
C THR A 186 -11.78 -11.84 14.35
N THR A 187 -12.65 -12.83 14.56
CA THR A 187 -13.44 -12.94 15.77
C THR A 187 -12.52 -13.15 16.97
N SER A 188 -12.76 -12.33 18.00
CA SER A 188 -12.42 -12.51 19.42
C SER A 188 -10.95 -12.47 19.86
N SER A 189 -10.50 -11.28 20.29
CA SER A 189 -9.76 -11.14 21.55
C SER A 189 -10.24 -9.90 22.31
N SER A 190 -10.74 -10.12 23.54
CA SER A 190 -11.39 -9.13 24.42
C SER A 190 -10.41 -8.26 25.21
N ALA A 191 -9.23 -7.96 24.65
CA ALA A 191 -8.23 -7.14 25.31
C ALA A 191 -8.05 -5.82 24.53
N SER A 192 -8.40 -4.70 25.17
CA SER A 192 -8.14 -3.35 24.65
C SER A 192 -6.62 -3.17 24.46
N PRO A 193 -6.12 -2.84 23.26
CA PRO A 193 -4.70 -2.65 23.04
C PRO A 193 -4.17 -1.44 23.80
N ILE A 194 -3.01 -1.58 24.46
CA ILE A 194 -2.32 -0.52 25.23
C ILE A 194 -1.67 0.52 24.29
N HIS A 195 -1.51 0.20 22.99
CA HIS A 195 -1.01 1.10 21.95
C HIS A 195 -1.93 1.08 20.71
N PRO A 196 -2.08 2.21 19.98
CA PRO A 196 -2.77 2.25 18.70
C PRO A 196 -2.03 1.35 17.70
N ASN A 197 -2.66 0.23 17.33
CA ASN A 197 -2.17 -0.68 16.32
C ASN A 197 -3.32 -1.05 15.37
N SER A 198 -3.02 -1.79 14.30
CA SER A 198 -4.00 -2.12 13.26
C SER A 198 -5.21 -2.88 13.80
N HIS A 199 -5.02 -3.69 14.84
CA HIS A 199 -6.09 -4.40 15.54
C HIS A 199 -6.99 -3.44 16.32
N ALA A 200 -6.43 -2.43 17.01
CA ALA A 200 -7.20 -1.40 17.69
C ALA A 200 -8.09 -0.61 16.73
N ALA A 201 -7.54 -0.16 15.59
CA ALA A 201 -8.30 0.61 14.59
C ALA A 201 -9.46 -0.19 13.98
N HIS A 202 -9.26 -1.49 13.75
CA HIS A 202 -10.28 -2.38 13.23
C HIS A 202 -11.42 -2.64 14.25
N LEU A 203 -11.10 -2.73 15.54
CA LEU A 203 -12.10 -2.85 16.61
C LEU A 203 -12.99 -1.60 16.74
N PHE A 204 -12.44 -0.41 16.52
CA PHE A 204 -13.19 0.86 16.62
C PHE A 204 -14.06 1.15 15.38
N GLN A 205 -13.67 0.67 14.19
CA GLN A 205 -14.40 0.90 12.94
C GLN A 205 -14.37 -0.35 12.03
N PRO A 206 -15.18 -1.39 12.32
CA PRO A 206 -15.18 -2.65 11.55
C PRO A 206 -15.58 -2.46 10.07
N GLY A 207 -16.36 -1.42 9.74
CA GLY A 207 -16.71 -1.07 8.36
C GLY A 207 -15.60 -0.41 7.53
N ARG A 208 -14.47 -0.02 8.13
CA ARG A 208 -13.35 0.62 7.40
C ARG A 208 -12.71 -0.28 6.35
N ALA A 209 -12.82 -1.59 6.53
CA ALA A 209 -12.21 -2.57 5.64
C ALA A 209 -13.16 -3.07 4.54
N SER A 210 -14.41 -2.57 4.50
CA SER A 210 -15.38 -2.99 3.50
C SER A 210 -15.27 -2.14 2.24
N THR A 211 -14.39 -2.52 1.33
CA THR A 211 -14.17 -1.86 0.03
C THR A 211 -14.86 -2.57 -1.13
N SER A 212 -15.34 -3.79 -0.92
CA SER A 212 -15.85 -4.67 -1.98
C SER A 212 -17.08 -4.12 -2.70
N ALA A 213 -18.08 -3.62 -1.97
CA ALA A 213 -19.32 -3.09 -2.57
C ALA A 213 -19.07 -1.88 -3.49
N LEU A 214 -18.24 -0.92 -3.04
CA LEU A 214 -17.87 0.25 -3.83
C LEU A 214 -17.03 -0.13 -5.05
N THR A 215 -16.15 -1.12 -4.88
CA THR A 215 -15.29 -1.60 -5.96
C THR A 215 -16.14 -2.30 -7.04
N LEU A 216 -17.11 -3.13 -6.65
CA LEU A 216 -18.07 -3.76 -7.56
C LEU A 216 -18.87 -2.72 -8.37
N GLU A 217 -19.37 -1.66 -7.73
CA GLU A 217 -20.07 -0.58 -8.42
C GLU A 217 -19.15 0.10 -9.45
N ALA A 218 -17.92 0.44 -9.06
CA ALA A 218 -16.95 1.08 -9.93
C ALA A 218 -16.54 0.20 -11.11
N MET A 219 -16.33 -1.10 -10.90
CA MET A 219 -16.01 -2.06 -11.96
C MET A 219 -17.08 -2.12 -13.04
N THR A 220 -18.35 -2.00 -12.64
CA THR A 220 -19.47 -1.91 -13.58
C THR A 220 -19.42 -0.61 -14.37
N LYS A 221 -19.31 0.52 -13.66
CA LYS A 221 -19.41 1.85 -14.23
C LYS A 221 -18.26 2.18 -15.18
N HIS A 222 -17.05 1.70 -14.88
CA HIS A 222 -15.83 2.00 -15.63
C HIS A 222 -15.41 0.88 -16.58
N ASN A 223 -16.25 -0.15 -16.77
CA ASN A 223 -15.97 -1.30 -17.64
C ASN A 223 -14.63 -2.03 -17.32
N ILE A 224 -14.25 -2.06 -16.03
CA ILE A 224 -12.99 -2.70 -15.57
C ILE A 224 -12.98 -4.18 -15.97
N LEU A 225 -14.12 -4.87 -15.83
CA LEU A 225 -14.24 -6.28 -16.25
C LEU A 225 -13.96 -6.49 -17.74
N GLY A 226 -14.43 -5.57 -18.59
CA GLY A 226 -14.16 -5.63 -20.02
C GLY A 226 -12.67 -5.52 -20.29
N THR A 227 -12.00 -4.55 -19.65
CA THR A 227 -10.56 -4.33 -19.75
C THR A 227 -9.74 -5.53 -19.27
N LEU A 228 -10.13 -6.16 -18.16
CA LEU A 228 -9.47 -7.37 -17.64
C LEU A 228 -9.60 -8.54 -18.63
N ILE A 229 -10.78 -8.74 -19.20
CA ILE A 229 -11.02 -9.79 -20.21
C ILE A 229 -10.28 -9.48 -21.50
N ASP A 230 -10.20 -8.22 -21.91
CA ASP A 230 -9.38 -7.79 -23.04
C ASP A 230 -7.91 -8.13 -22.79
N GLY A 231 -7.38 -7.85 -21.60
CA GLY A 231 -6.00 -8.17 -21.22
C GLY A 231 -5.66 -9.67 -21.27
N LEU A 232 -6.64 -10.55 -21.03
CA LEU A 232 -6.47 -12.00 -21.16
C LEU A 232 -6.63 -12.50 -22.60
N THR A 233 -7.61 -11.97 -23.32
CA THR A 233 -8.02 -12.51 -24.64
C THR A 233 -7.28 -11.87 -25.80
N ASN A 234 -6.77 -10.67 -25.62
CA ASN A 234 -5.98 -9.91 -26.58
C ASN A 234 -4.81 -9.23 -25.83
N PRO A 235 -3.82 -10.01 -25.37
CA PRO A 235 -2.70 -9.50 -24.58
C PRO A 235 -1.99 -8.36 -25.31
N LEU A 236 -1.69 -7.30 -24.56
CA LEU A 236 -0.84 -6.22 -25.05
C LEU A 236 0.63 -6.62 -24.93
N PRO A 237 1.44 -6.39 -25.97
CA PRO A 237 2.87 -6.67 -25.92
C PRO A 237 3.55 -6.00 -24.73
N TYR A 238 4.57 -6.66 -24.18
CA TYR A 238 5.40 -6.15 -23.08
C TYR A 238 6.85 -6.62 -23.20
N GLY A 239 7.73 -6.07 -22.37
CA GLY A 239 9.18 -6.28 -22.43
C GLY A 239 9.92 -5.01 -22.83
N GLU A 240 11.25 -5.08 -22.94
CA GLU A 240 12.09 -3.90 -23.25
C GLU A 240 11.72 -3.28 -24.61
N ASP A 241 11.28 -4.11 -25.57
CA ASP A 241 10.85 -3.69 -26.92
C ASP A 241 9.43 -4.17 -27.29
N GLY A 242 8.65 -4.66 -26.33
CA GLY A 242 7.35 -5.29 -26.63
C GLY A 242 7.49 -6.67 -27.30
N ASP A 243 8.58 -7.39 -27.02
CA ASP A 243 8.93 -8.69 -27.59
C ASP A 243 8.06 -9.85 -27.10
N LYS A 244 7.33 -9.66 -25.98
CA LYS A 244 6.44 -10.66 -25.41
C LYS A 244 4.99 -10.37 -25.77
N GLU A 245 4.47 -11.16 -26.70
CA GLU A 245 3.09 -11.04 -27.20
C GLU A 245 2.09 -11.93 -26.44
N GLU A 246 2.56 -12.91 -25.68
CA GLU A 246 1.69 -13.79 -24.88
C GLU A 246 1.14 -13.07 -23.63
N VAL A 247 0.12 -13.64 -22.99
CA VAL A 247 -0.33 -13.13 -21.68
C VAL A 247 0.77 -13.36 -20.66
N ASP A 248 1.06 -12.35 -19.84
CA ASP A 248 1.97 -12.51 -18.72
C ASP A 248 1.36 -13.43 -17.64
N PRO A 249 2.06 -14.50 -17.21
CA PRO A 249 1.50 -15.49 -16.28
C PRO A 249 1.07 -14.92 -14.92
N ASP A 250 1.83 -13.94 -14.41
CA ASP A 250 1.58 -13.34 -13.09
C ASP A 250 0.41 -12.33 -13.13
N PHE A 251 0.23 -11.66 -14.27
CA PHE A 251 -0.98 -10.89 -14.55
C PHE A 251 -2.19 -11.81 -14.72
N GLU A 252 -2.06 -12.88 -15.50
CA GLU A 252 -3.11 -13.89 -15.72
C GLU A 252 -3.65 -14.46 -14.41
N GLU A 253 -2.75 -14.91 -13.53
CA GLU A 253 -3.08 -15.43 -12.20
C GLU A 253 -3.91 -14.42 -11.39
N LYS A 254 -3.45 -13.16 -11.33
CA LYS A 254 -4.14 -12.10 -10.58
C LYS A 254 -5.54 -11.82 -11.14
N VAL A 255 -5.67 -11.72 -12.46
CA VAL A 255 -6.96 -11.46 -13.09
C VAL A 255 -7.93 -12.64 -12.86
N LEU A 256 -7.44 -13.88 -12.91
CA LEU A 256 -8.25 -15.07 -12.64
C LEU A 256 -8.70 -15.15 -11.18
N ARG A 257 -7.81 -14.82 -10.25
CA ARG A 257 -8.17 -14.69 -8.83
C ARG A 257 -9.29 -13.67 -8.62
N GLU A 258 -9.30 -12.59 -9.40
CA GLU A 258 -10.34 -11.57 -9.37
C GLU A 258 -11.68 -12.14 -9.81
N PHE A 259 -11.71 -12.88 -10.93
CA PHE A 259 -12.92 -13.56 -11.39
C PHE A 259 -13.44 -14.60 -10.40
N VAL A 260 -12.56 -15.36 -9.74
CA VAL A 260 -12.97 -16.28 -8.68
C VAL A 260 -13.62 -15.51 -7.53
N CYS A 261 -12.97 -14.45 -7.04
CA CYS A 261 -13.49 -13.61 -5.96
C CYS A 261 -14.87 -13.03 -6.31
N LEU A 262 -15.03 -12.48 -7.52
CA LEU A 262 -16.30 -11.94 -8.01
C LEU A 262 -17.39 -13.00 -8.10
N SER A 263 -17.02 -14.22 -8.48
CA SER A 263 -17.96 -15.34 -8.54
C SER A 263 -18.47 -15.70 -7.15
N ILE A 264 -17.64 -15.69 -6.12
CA ILE A 264 -18.06 -15.95 -4.74
C ILE A 264 -18.92 -14.79 -4.19
N LEU A 265 -18.49 -13.55 -4.40
CA LEU A 265 -19.10 -12.37 -3.79
C LEU A 265 -20.46 -12.00 -4.39
N SER A 266 -20.75 -12.43 -5.62
CA SER A 266 -21.92 -11.94 -6.33
C SER A 266 -22.33 -12.81 -7.51
N ASP A 267 -23.61 -12.74 -7.90
CA ASP A 267 -24.06 -13.21 -9.22
C ASP A 267 -23.71 -12.24 -10.37
N PHE A 268 -22.85 -11.26 -10.07
CA PHE A 268 -22.44 -10.20 -10.95
C PHE A 268 -21.91 -10.73 -12.28
N LEU A 269 -21.01 -11.72 -12.26
CA LEU A 269 -20.46 -12.30 -13.48
C LEU A 269 -21.52 -12.93 -14.41
N ARG A 270 -22.64 -13.43 -13.87
CA ARG A 270 -23.73 -13.98 -14.71
C ARG A 270 -24.43 -12.91 -15.53
N GLN A 271 -24.48 -11.68 -15.04
CA GLN A 271 -25.23 -10.57 -15.64
C GLN A 271 -24.37 -9.76 -16.64
N GLN A 272 -23.07 -10.00 -16.67
CA GLN A 272 -22.12 -9.22 -17.45
C GLN A 272 -21.96 -9.81 -18.86
N ARG A 273 -22.15 -8.97 -19.89
CA ARG A 273 -21.96 -9.34 -21.31
C ARG A 273 -20.60 -9.97 -21.64
N PRO A 274 -19.45 -9.53 -21.08
CA PRO A 274 -18.18 -10.09 -21.48
C PRO A 274 -17.92 -11.52 -20.95
N LYS A 275 -18.84 -12.12 -20.18
CA LYS A 275 -18.71 -13.50 -19.68
C LYS A 275 -18.51 -14.53 -20.79
N ASP A 276 -19.10 -14.34 -21.97
CA ASP A 276 -18.97 -15.28 -23.08
C ASP A 276 -17.53 -15.35 -23.62
N ARG A 277 -16.81 -14.22 -23.62
CA ARG A 277 -15.41 -14.14 -24.04
C ARG A 277 -14.49 -14.83 -23.03
N LEU A 278 -14.73 -14.59 -21.74
CA LEU A 278 -14.03 -15.30 -20.67
C LEU A 278 -14.28 -16.81 -20.76
N ARG A 279 -15.52 -17.23 -21.05
CA ARG A 279 -15.89 -18.64 -21.26
C ARG A 279 -15.09 -19.28 -22.39
N GLU A 280 -15.06 -18.62 -23.55
CA GLU A 280 -14.37 -19.11 -24.73
C GLU A 280 -12.86 -19.24 -24.47
N TRP A 281 -12.28 -18.24 -23.79
CA TRP A 281 -10.87 -18.24 -23.43
C TRP A 281 -10.51 -19.35 -22.44
N ILE A 282 -11.27 -19.50 -21.33
CA ILE A 282 -11.07 -20.61 -20.38
C ILE A 282 -11.20 -21.96 -21.10
N GLY A 283 -12.15 -22.08 -22.04
CA GLY A 283 -12.31 -23.26 -22.87
C GLY A 283 -11.07 -23.59 -23.71
N LYS A 284 -10.46 -22.58 -24.34
CA LYS A 284 -9.21 -22.73 -25.11
C LYS A 284 -8.04 -23.14 -24.22
N GLU A 285 -7.88 -22.51 -23.06
CA GLU A 285 -6.80 -22.85 -22.12
C GLU A 285 -6.96 -24.28 -21.58
N LYS A 286 -8.19 -24.74 -21.30
CA LYS A 286 -8.46 -26.13 -20.88
C LYS A 286 -8.16 -27.16 -21.96
N MET A 287 -8.25 -26.80 -23.24
CA MET A 287 -7.83 -27.69 -24.34
C MET A 287 -6.30 -27.76 -24.46
N LYS A 288 -5.57 -26.70 -24.11
CA LYS A 288 -4.10 -26.67 -24.13
C LYS A 288 -3.50 -27.42 -22.95
N ASP A 289 -4.03 -27.19 -21.76
CA ASP A 289 -3.61 -27.83 -20.52
C ASP A 289 -4.84 -28.14 -19.67
N SER A 290 -5.17 -29.43 -19.55
CA SER A 290 -6.40 -29.85 -18.85
C SER A 290 -6.18 -30.13 -17.36
N SER A 291 -4.94 -30.33 -16.92
CA SER A 291 -4.61 -30.78 -15.56
C SER A 291 -3.82 -29.76 -14.73
N GLY A 292 -3.09 -28.84 -15.37
CA GLY A 292 -2.24 -27.85 -14.69
C GLY A 292 -2.89 -26.49 -14.44
N LEU A 293 -4.12 -26.23 -14.93
CA LEU A 293 -4.73 -24.89 -14.85
C LEU A 293 -4.97 -24.40 -13.43
N ALA A 294 -5.42 -25.26 -12.52
CA ALA A 294 -5.67 -24.87 -11.14
C ALA A 294 -4.37 -24.42 -10.45
N GLU A 295 -3.28 -25.15 -10.70
CA GLU A 295 -1.94 -24.81 -10.19
C GLU A 295 -1.40 -23.53 -10.84
N ARG A 296 -1.50 -23.41 -12.18
CA ARG A 296 -1.07 -22.21 -12.93
C ARG A 296 -1.78 -20.94 -12.48
N TRP A 297 -3.05 -21.04 -12.09
CA TRP A 297 -3.85 -19.90 -11.66
C TRP A 297 -3.91 -19.71 -10.14
N SER A 298 -3.15 -20.50 -9.37
CA SER A 298 -3.13 -20.45 -7.90
C SER A 298 -4.55 -20.52 -7.27
N VAL A 299 -5.42 -21.36 -7.85
CA VAL A 299 -6.79 -21.59 -7.38
C VAL A 299 -7.02 -23.07 -7.07
N SER A 300 -7.92 -23.36 -6.15
CA SER A 300 -8.35 -24.74 -5.92
C SER A 300 -9.18 -25.26 -7.09
N GLY A 301 -9.17 -26.58 -7.29
CA GLY A 301 -10.02 -27.22 -8.31
C GLY A 301 -11.51 -26.90 -8.14
N GLY A 302 -11.98 -26.77 -6.89
CA GLY A 302 -13.36 -26.39 -6.59
C GLY A 302 -13.70 -24.95 -7.00
N GLU A 303 -12.81 -23.99 -6.72
CA GLU A 303 -12.97 -22.59 -7.14
C GLU A 303 -12.98 -22.47 -8.67
N LEU A 304 -12.12 -23.23 -9.34
CA LEU A 304 -12.08 -23.27 -10.80
C LEU A 304 -13.37 -23.84 -11.39
N ASP A 305 -13.87 -24.95 -10.85
CA ASP A 305 -15.13 -25.53 -11.29
C ASP A 305 -16.31 -24.56 -11.07
N GLU A 306 -16.35 -23.86 -9.93
CA GLU A 306 -17.37 -22.85 -9.66
C GLU A 306 -17.31 -21.69 -10.66
N LEU A 307 -16.12 -21.16 -10.94
CA LEU A 307 -15.93 -20.10 -11.94
C LEU A 307 -16.44 -20.56 -13.32
N VAL A 308 -16.07 -21.77 -13.74
CA VAL A 308 -16.50 -22.35 -15.02
C VAL A 308 -18.02 -22.51 -15.08
N GLN A 309 -18.67 -22.93 -14.00
CA GLN A 309 -20.14 -23.04 -13.94
C GLN A 309 -20.82 -21.68 -14.00
N ARG A 310 -20.30 -20.68 -13.29
CA ARG A 310 -20.84 -19.31 -13.25
C ARG A 310 -20.73 -18.60 -14.59
N VAL A 311 -19.67 -18.87 -15.35
CA VAL A 311 -19.44 -18.31 -16.68
C VAL A 311 -20.24 -19.06 -17.77
N LYS A 312 -20.64 -20.31 -17.53
CA LYS A 312 -21.53 -21.08 -18.42
C LYS A 312 -23.00 -20.72 -18.29
N SER A 313 -23.45 -20.35 -17.09
CA SER A 313 -24.82 -19.96 -16.76
C SER A 313 -25.15 -18.55 -17.23
#